data_AF-A0A9D5ZXV3-F1
#
_entry.id   AF-A0A9D5ZXV3-F1
#
_cell.length_a   1.000
_cell.length_b   1.000
_cell.length_c   1.000
_cell.angle_alpha   90.00
_cell.angle_beta   90.00
_cell.angle_gamma   90.00
#
_symmetry.space_group_name_H-M   'P 1'
#
loop_
_entity.id
_entity.type
_entity.pdbx_description
1 polymer ?
#
loop_
_entity_poly.entity_id
_entity_poly.type
_entity_poly.pdbx_seq_one_letter_code
_entity_poly.pdbx_strand_id
1 'polypeptide(L)'
;MYANVLIRVLKYVIPAVLSLIGKSSVVDMKDNPKETVFRAIAKSIGTKNLALGVTIATGLETGLALYSKPGLHASVESLIKEIISGSGENGEYPVSVENYADEIEFLFKKHNLKPNRLAIDGIVGCGKSTLSLALARKLGMRWQSLDHMNMDKPIDFSAENTIYEHHRLLRTQNIDCFDAIIYIDEPIEISKERILNRKRGGYLVDILDFEKHKRVGKMAFNVADGVEIAISDSFIKIKLRPKDGFKSHENIVAELKKKGIKAENISKEELLFLCTEHEVCKGFLAYVNADAYTKEILTGVASGLRQLAK
;
A
#
# COMPACT_ATOMS: atom_id res chain seq x y z
N MET A 1 -1.07 -7.07 14.71
CA MET A 1 -0.55 -6.62 16.02
C MET A 1 0.75 -5.83 15.90
N TYR A 2 1.74 -6.30 15.10
CA TYR A 2 3.06 -5.66 14.96
C TYR A 2 3.08 -4.28 14.27
N ALA A 3 2.19 -3.99 13.32
CA ALA A 3 2.15 -2.67 12.66
C ALA A 3 1.74 -1.53 13.62
N ASN A 4 0.78 -1.77 14.53
CA ASN A 4 0.41 -0.80 15.57
C ASN A 4 1.52 -0.62 16.62
N VAL A 5 2.32 -1.67 16.86
CA VAL A 5 3.50 -1.57 17.74
C VAL A 5 4.60 -0.76 17.05
N LEU A 6 4.90 -1.00 15.77
CA LEU A 6 5.90 -0.24 15.03
C LEU A 6 5.49 1.22 14.87
N ILE A 7 4.22 1.52 14.57
CA ILE A 7 3.71 2.90 14.50
C ILE A 7 3.77 3.57 15.88
N ARG A 8 3.46 2.87 16.98
CA ARG A 8 3.63 3.41 18.35
C ARG A 8 5.10 3.62 18.68
N VAL A 9 5.98 2.68 18.35
CA VAL A 9 7.42 2.81 18.54
C VAL A 9 7.94 4.02 17.75
N LEU A 10 7.59 4.17 16.48
CA LEU A 10 7.95 5.35 15.68
C LEU A 10 7.36 6.63 16.27
N LYS A 11 6.09 6.62 16.73
CA LYS A 11 5.40 7.79 17.29
C LYS A 11 5.91 8.22 18.67
N TYR A 12 6.48 7.32 19.48
CA TYR A 12 6.94 7.64 20.84
C TYR A 12 8.48 7.65 20.98
N VAL A 13 9.18 6.77 20.28
CA VAL A 13 10.64 6.67 20.32
C VAL A 13 11.29 7.77 19.48
N ILE A 14 10.77 8.08 18.28
CA ILE A 14 11.37 9.14 17.44
C ILE A 14 11.29 10.51 18.14
N PRO A 15 10.15 10.96 18.70
CA PRO A 15 10.12 12.23 19.43
C PRO A 15 10.99 12.23 20.70
N ALA A 16 11.10 11.09 21.40
CA ALA A 16 11.99 10.98 22.56
C ALA A 16 13.46 11.13 22.16
N VAL A 17 13.89 10.44 21.09
CA VAL A 17 15.24 10.54 20.51
C VAL A 17 15.49 11.94 19.97
N LEU A 18 14.54 12.55 19.27
CA LEU A 18 14.64 13.92 18.78
C LEU A 18 14.67 14.95 19.92
N SER A 19 13.96 14.71 21.03
CA SER A 19 14.02 15.60 22.22
C SER A 19 15.36 15.50 22.94
N LEU A 20 16.01 14.33 22.91
CA LEU A 20 17.36 14.13 23.43
C LEU A 20 18.40 14.84 22.54
N ILE A 21 18.21 14.79 21.22
CA ILE A 21 19.05 15.52 20.26
C ILE A 21 18.84 17.04 20.39
N GLY A 22 17.59 17.51 20.49
CA GLY A 22 17.25 18.93 20.59
C GLY A 22 17.61 19.61 21.91
N LYS A 23 17.83 18.86 23.00
CA LYS A 23 18.36 19.37 24.27
C LYS A 23 19.89 19.40 24.32
N SER A 24 20.56 18.81 23.34
CA SER A 24 22.01 18.84 23.21
C SER A 24 22.36 20.09 22.39
N SER A 25 22.75 21.16 23.08
CA SER A 25 23.33 22.36 22.46
C SER A 25 24.30 21.99 21.35
N VAL A 26 24.09 22.57 20.15
CA VAL A 26 24.90 22.51 18.92
C VAL A 26 26.25 21.82 19.15
N VAL A 27 26.28 20.50 18.95
CA VAL A 27 27.52 19.75 18.95
C VAL A 27 28.10 19.90 17.55
N ASP A 28 29.28 20.52 17.45
CA ASP A 28 30.02 20.71 16.20
C ASP A 28 30.23 19.33 15.54
N MET A 29 29.47 19.05 14.47
CA MET A 29 29.37 17.73 13.81
C MET A 29 30.57 17.46 12.88
N LYS A 30 31.79 17.70 13.36
CA LYS A 30 33.02 17.42 12.59
C LYS A 30 33.48 15.97 12.69
N ASP A 31 33.09 15.27 13.76
CA ASP A 31 33.35 13.84 13.95
C ASP A 31 32.10 13.00 13.72
N ASN A 32 32.29 11.73 13.33
CA ASN A 32 31.27 10.75 12.98
C ASN A 32 29.99 10.92 13.84
N PRO A 33 28.89 11.46 13.29
CA PRO A 33 27.73 11.91 14.07
C PRO A 33 27.09 10.79 14.90
N LYS A 34 27.31 9.53 14.52
CA LYS A 34 26.91 8.36 15.31
C LYS A 34 27.66 8.31 16.64
N GLU A 35 28.99 8.41 16.61
CA GLU A 35 29.85 8.27 17.78
C GLU A 35 29.62 9.40 18.80
N THR A 36 29.35 10.61 18.29
CA THR A 36 29.02 11.79 19.09
C THR A 36 27.69 11.65 19.83
N VAL A 37 26.64 11.16 19.16
CA VAL A 37 25.33 10.88 19.78
C VAL A 37 25.45 9.77 20.83
N PHE A 38 26.20 8.71 20.53
CA PHE A 38 26.45 7.62 21.47
C PHE A 38 27.16 8.09 22.74
N ARG A 39 28.21 8.89 22.62
CA ARG A 39 28.93 9.44 23.77
C ARG A 39 28.06 10.39 24.60
N ALA A 40 27.23 11.21 23.97
CA ALA A 40 26.32 12.12 24.67
C ALA A 40 25.27 11.35 25.50
N ILE A 41 24.73 10.26 24.93
CA ILE A 41 23.74 9.40 25.60
C ILE A 41 24.39 8.58 26.72
N ALA A 42 25.54 7.97 26.47
CA ALA A 42 26.29 7.22 27.49
C ALA A 42 26.68 8.12 28.69
N LYS A 43 27.02 9.39 28.42
CA LYS A 43 27.37 10.38 29.45
C LYS A 43 26.15 10.87 30.23
N SER A 44 24.96 10.96 29.63
CA SER A 44 23.74 11.44 30.31
C SER A 44 23.08 10.39 31.20
N ILE A 45 23.23 9.10 30.87
CA ILE A 45 22.59 8.00 31.62
C ILE A 45 23.35 7.68 32.92
N GLY A 46 24.64 8.02 32.99
CA GLY A 46 25.51 7.62 34.09
C GLY A 46 25.75 6.11 34.08
N THR A 47 26.99 5.70 34.34
CA THR A 47 27.50 4.32 34.23
C THR A 47 26.86 3.30 35.20
N LYS A 48 25.74 3.59 35.86
CA LYS A 48 25.18 2.74 36.93
C LYS A 48 24.15 1.72 36.46
N ASN A 49 23.70 1.75 35.21
CA ASN A 49 22.69 0.81 34.75
C ASN A 49 22.99 0.27 33.34
N LEU A 50 23.86 -0.73 33.28
CA LEU A 50 24.28 -1.43 32.06
C LEU A 50 23.06 -1.89 31.23
N ALA A 51 22.00 -2.36 31.88
CA ALA A 51 20.76 -2.77 31.21
C ALA A 51 20.06 -1.62 30.47
N LEU A 52 20.09 -0.40 31.02
CA LEU A 52 19.52 0.79 30.38
C LEU A 52 20.40 1.24 29.20
N GLY A 53 21.73 1.16 29.35
CA GLY A 53 22.69 1.40 28.27
C GLY A 53 22.51 0.44 27.09
N VAL A 54 22.34 -0.87 27.38
CA VAL A 54 21.99 -1.91 26.39
C VAL A 54 20.71 -1.57 25.66
N THR A 55 19.66 -1.27 26.40
CA THR A 55 18.34 -0.99 25.82
C THR A 55 18.39 0.21 24.87
N ILE A 56 19.11 1.26 25.24
CA ILE A 56 19.20 2.49 24.44
C ILE A 56 20.10 2.29 23.23
N ALA A 57 21.28 1.65 23.39
CA ALA A 57 22.18 1.38 22.27
C ALA A 57 21.54 0.48 21.22
N THR A 58 20.92 -0.62 21.65
CA THR A 58 20.14 -1.50 20.77
C THR A 58 18.98 -0.75 20.13
N GLY A 59 18.23 0.05 20.89
CA GLY A 59 17.12 0.84 20.34
C GLY A 59 17.56 1.83 19.25
N LEU A 60 18.70 2.51 19.45
CA LEU A 60 19.26 3.45 18.47
C LEU A 60 19.77 2.73 17.22
N GLU A 61 20.55 1.66 17.37
CA GLU A 61 21.05 0.89 16.23
C GLU A 61 19.92 0.24 15.43
N THR A 62 18.91 -0.31 16.09
CA THR A 62 17.70 -0.81 15.42
C THR A 62 16.94 0.33 14.73
N GLY A 63 16.80 1.49 15.37
CA GLY A 63 16.17 2.66 14.76
C GLY A 63 16.91 3.13 13.50
N LEU A 64 18.24 3.20 13.54
CA LEU A 64 19.08 3.58 12.39
C LEU A 64 19.02 2.52 11.28
N ALA A 65 19.04 1.23 11.63
CA ALA A 65 18.90 0.14 10.67
C ALA A 65 17.52 0.18 9.98
N LEU A 66 16.45 0.42 10.73
CA LEU A 66 15.10 0.59 10.19
C LEU A 66 15.01 1.84 9.29
N TYR A 67 15.60 2.96 9.69
CA TYR A 67 15.61 4.19 8.91
C TYR A 67 16.38 4.07 7.58
N SER A 68 17.27 3.08 7.45
CA SER A 68 17.96 2.80 6.18
C SER A 68 17.02 2.21 5.11
N LYS A 69 15.80 1.80 5.47
CA LYS A 69 14.79 1.35 4.51
C LYS A 69 14.15 2.53 3.78
N PRO A 70 14.06 2.49 2.45
CA PRO A 70 13.58 3.63 1.66
C PRO A 70 12.13 4.00 2.00
N GLY A 71 11.24 3.03 2.27
CA GLY A 71 9.85 3.32 2.60
C GLY A 71 9.67 3.98 3.97
N LEU A 72 10.35 3.47 5.00
CA LEU A 72 10.39 4.09 6.32
C LEU A 72 11.03 5.48 6.28
N HIS A 73 12.13 5.63 5.55
CA HIS A 73 12.79 6.91 5.34
C HIS A 73 11.81 7.93 4.74
N ALA A 74 11.19 7.61 3.61
CA ALA A 74 10.21 8.46 2.95
C ALA A 74 9.01 8.80 3.85
N SER A 75 8.55 7.84 4.67
CA SER A 75 7.45 8.08 5.62
C SER A 75 7.84 9.07 6.72
N VAL A 76 9.05 8.98 7.25
CA VAL A 76 9.55 9.92 8.26
C VAL A 76 9.73 11.32 7.65
N GLU A 77 10.28 11.41 6.44
CA GLU A 77 10.38 12.69 5.73
C GLU A 77 9.00 13.33 5.49
N SER A 78 7.98 12.52 5.16
CA SER A 78 6.60 13.00 5.00
C SER A 78 6.06 13.59 6.29
N LEU A 79 6.27 12.92 7.44
CA LEU A 79 5.82 13.40 8.75
C LEU A 79 6.53 14.70 9.15
N ILE A 80 7.84 14.79 8.90
CA ILE A 80 8.61 16.02 9.15
C ILE A 80 8.08 17.17 8.28
N LYS A 81 7.85 16.91 6.99
CA LYS A 81 7.29 17.92 6.08
C LYS A 81 5.91 18.37 6.54
N GLU A 82 5.02 17.45 6.92
CA GLU A 82 3.68 17.77 7.43
C GLU A 82 3.73 18.67 8.66
N ILE A 83 4.65 18.40 9.61
CA ILE A 83 4.87 19.22 10.80
C ILE A 83 5.36 20.64 10.43
N ILE A 84 6.24 20.75 9.43
CA ILE A 84 6.88 22.03 9.06
C ILE A 84 5.98 22.88 8.15
N SER A 85 5.40 22.29 7.10
CA SER A 85 4.73 23.03 6.03
C SER A 85 3.20 22.98 6.07
N GLY A 86 2.60 22.18 6.96
CA GLY A 86 1.14 22.05 7.08
C GLY A 86 0.43 21.47 5.85
N SER A 87 1.17 21.06 4.81
CA SER A 87 0.66 20.49 3.58
C SER A 87 1.51 19.30 3.14
N GLY A 88 0.83 18.16 2.91
CA GLY A 88 1.46 16.87 2.65
C GLY A 88 1.55 16.48 1.17
N GLU A 89 1.03 17.27 0.22
CA GLU A 89 0.85 16.81 -1.17
C GLU A 89 1.29 17.84 -2.22
N ASN A 90 1.97 17.34 -3.26
CA ASN A 90 2.16 18.06 -4.53
C ASN A 90 0.93 17.75 -5.41
N GLY A 91 0.16 18.78 -5.75
CA GLY A 91 -1.22 18.65 -6.26
C GLY A 91 -1.40 18.61 -7.78
N GLU A 92 -0.34 18.46 -8.58
CA GLU A 92 -0.50 18.45 -10.04
C GLU A 92 -0.72 17.04 -10.59
N TYR A 93 -1.80 16.91 -11.36
CA TYR A 93 -2.17 15.70 -12.08
C TYR A 93 -1.24 15.53 -13.29
N PRO A 94 -0.66 14.34 -13.53
CA PRO A 94 0.07 14.11 -14.77
C PRO A 94 -0.87 14.28 -15.96
N VAL A 95 -0.45 15.05 -16.98
CA VAL A 95 -1.23 15.31 -18.22
C VAL A 95 -1.70 14.01 -18.88
N SER A 96 -0.94 12.92 -18.74
CA SER A 96 -1.32 11.60 -19.26
C SER A 96 -2.62 11.03 -18.69
N VAL A 97 -3.00 11.38 -17.46
CA VAL A 97 -4.21 10.81 -16.82
C VAL A 97 -5.50 11.39 -17.42
N GLU A 98 -5.50 12.67 -17.78
CA GLU A 98 -6.66 13.30 -18.44
C GLU A 98 -6.89 12.67 -19.82
N ASN A 99 -5.82 12.41 -20.58
CA ASN A 99 -5.91 11.73 -21.88
C ASN A 99 -6.49 10.31 -21.75
N TYR A 100 -6.07 9.55 -20.73
CA TYR A 100 -6.65 8.23 -20.47
C TYR A 100 -8.13 8.32 -20.08
N ALA A 101 -8.52 9.30 -19.28
CA ALA A 101 -9.93 9.51 -18.94
C ALA A 101 -10.79 9.85 -20.18
N ASP A 102 -10.25 10.66 -21.10
CA ASP A 102 -10.90 10.97 -22.38
C ASP A 102 -11.06 9.72 -23.28
N GLU A 103 -10.03 8.89 -23.36
CA GLU A 103 -10.10 7.63 -24.13
C GLU A 103 -11.12 6.66 -23.52
N ILE A 104 -11.17 6.55 -22.19
CA ILE A 104 -12.17 5.73 -21.49
C ILE A 104 -13.59 6.24 -21.77
N GLU A 105 -13.83 7.56 -21.66
CA GLU A 105 -15.14 8.14 -21.98
C GLU A 105 -15.53 7.87 -23.43
N PHE A 106 -14.60 8.07 -24.37
CA PHE A 106 -14.82 7.79 -25.78
C PHE A 106 -15.19 6.31 -26.02
N LEU A 107 -14.52 5.37 -25.35
CA LEU A 107 -14.86 3.96 -25.42
C LEU A 107 -16.26 3.67 -24.89
N PHE A 108 -16.66 4.27 -23.77
CA PHE A 108 -18.02 4.10 -23.26
C PHE A 108 -19.06 4.63 -24.26
N LYS A 109 -18.83 5.80 -24.87
CA LYS A 109 -19.68 6.33 -25.95
C LYS A 109 -19.74 5.39 -27.15
N LYS A 110 -18.59 4.88 -27.62
CA LYS A 110 -18.50 3.94 -28.75
C LYS A 110 -19.28 2.65 -28.50
N HIS A 111 -19.30 2.17 -27.26
CA HIS A 111 -20.05 0.98 -26.86
C HIS A 111 -21.49 1.27 -26.42
N ASN A 112 -21.99 2.50 -26.59
CA ASN A 112 -23.29 2.95 -26.10
C ASN A 112 -23.52 2.67 -24.60
N LEU A 113 -22.45 2.69 -23.81
CA LEU A 113 -22.50 2.51 -22.37
C LEU A 113 -22.59 3.88 -21.68
N LYS A 114 -23.61 4.04 -20.84
CA LYS A 114 -23.70 5.14 -19.86
C LYS A 114 -23.55 4.52 -18.48
N PRO A 115 -22.32 4.42 -17.96
CA PRO A 115 -22.09 3.69 -16.71
C PRO A 115 -22.74 4.43 -15.55
N ASN A 116 -23.51 3.72 -14.75
CA ASN A 116 -24.05 4.20 -13.49
C ASN A 116 -23.07 3.91 -12.34
N ARG A 117 -22.36 2.77 -12.41
CA ARG A 117 -21.39 2.35 -11.39
C ARG A 117 -20.12 1.81 -12.02
N LEU A 118 -18.98 2.33 -11.59
CA LEU A 118 -17.66 1.87 -12.02
C LEU A 118 -16.85 1.40 -10.83
N ALA A 119 -16.08 0.33 -11.05
CA ALA A 119 -15.09 -0.16 -10.09
C ALA A 119 -13.68 0.05 -10.66
N ILE A 120 -12.79 0.65 -9.88
CA ILE A 120 -11.38 0.84 -10.24
C ILE A 120 -10.47 0.14 -9.24
N ASP A 121 -9.61 -0.73 -9.74
CA ASP A 121 -8.65 -1.51 -8.95
C ASP A 121 -7.26 -1.52 -9.63
N GLY A 122 -6.26 -1.95 -8.89
CA GLY A 122 -4.84 -1.90 -9.19
C GLY A 122 -4.04 -1.88 -7.88
N ILE A 123 -2.74 -2.10 -8.00
CA ILE A 123 -1.86 -2.10 -6.82
C ILE A 123 -1.81 -0.75 -6.10
N VAL A 124 -1.33 -0.72 -4.85
CA VAL A 124 -1.09 0.55 -4.17
C VAL A 124 -0.10 1.38 -5.00
N GLY A 125 -0.32 2.69 -5.12
CA GLY A 125 0.57 3.56 -5.87
C GLY A 125 0.35 3.64 -7.37
N CYS A 126 -0.52 2.83 -7.98
CA CYS A 126 -0.69 2.82 -9.44
C CYS A 126 -1.56 3.97 -10.03
N GLY A 127 -1.91 4.98 -9.23
CA GLY A 127 -2.65 6.15 -9.74
C GLY A 127 -4.18 5.99 -9.81
N LYS A 128 -4.77 4.96 -9.21
CA LYS A 128 -6.25 4.73 -9.20
C LYS A 128 -7.04 5.95 -8.77
N SER A 129 -6.70 6.58 -7.65
CA SER A 129 -7.43 7.74 -7.12
C SER A 129 -7.35 8.92 -8.09
N THR A 130 -6.19 9.15 -8.70
CA THR A 130 -5.96 10.17 -9.72
C THR A 130 -6.82 9.93 -10.97
N LEU A 131 -6.81 8.70 -11.49
CA LEU A 131 -7.66 8.31 -12.63
C LEU A 131 -9.15 8.40 -12.29
N SER A 132 -9.55 7.94 -11.10
CA SER A 132 -10.94 7.95 -10.64
C SER A 132 -11.49 9.38 -10.57
N LEU A 133 -10.69 10.31 -10.06
CA LEU A 133 -11.03 11.73 -10.00
C LEU A 133 -11.19 12.36 -11.38
N ALA A 134 -10.24 12.12 -12.29
CA ALA A 134 -10.31 12.62 -13.66
C ALA A 134 -11.56 12.06 -14.37
N LEU A 135 -11.77 10.75 -14.29
CA LEU A 135 -12.91 10.08 -14.91
C LEU A 135 -14.26 10.52 -14.32
N ALA A 136 -14.32 10.75 -13.00
CA ALA A 136 -15.51 11.27 -12.33
C ALA A 136 -15.90 12.64 -12.87
N ARG A 137 -14.94 13.54 -13.08
CA ARG A 137 -15.20 14.86 -13.68
C ARG A 137 -15.72 14.74 -15.11
N LYS A 138 -15.10 13.89 -15.94
CA LYS A 138 -15.47 13.70 -17.35
C LYS A 138 -16.88 13.11 -17.50
N LEU A 139 -17.21 12.11 -16.68
CA LEU A 139 -18.51 11.42 -16.75
C LEU A 139 -19.61 12.09 -15.92
N GLY A 140 -19.30 13.14 -15.17
CA GLY A 140 -20.24 13.75 -14.22
C GLY A 140 -20.66 12.80 -13.09
N MET A 141 -19.76 11.90 -12.69
CA MET A 141 -19.98 10.92 -11.62
C MET A 141 -19.36 11.39 -10.31
N ARG A 142 -19.82 10.83 -9.20
CA ARG A 142 -19.17 10.95 -7.89
C ARG A 142 -17.98 9.99 -7.81
N TRP A 143 -16.98 10.34 -7.03
CA TRP A 143 -15.87 9.45 -6.68
C TRP A 143 -15.93 9.07 -5.20
N GLN A 144 -15.73 7.79 -4.91
CA GLN A 144 -15.66 7.26 -3.56
C GLN A 144 -14.44 6.34 -3.40
N SER A 145 -13.47 6.78 -2.58
CA SER A 145 -12.37 5.93 -2.13
C SER A 145 -12.81 5.05 -0.96
N LEU A 146 -12.45 3.76 -1.02
CA LEU A 146 -12.78 2.79 0.03
C LEU A 146 -11.58 2.48 0.94
N ASP A 147 -10.48 3.25 0.87
CA ASP A 147 -9.23 2.99 1.61
C ASP A 147 -9.40 2.99 3.15
N HIS A 148 -10.50 3.55 3.64
CA HIS A 148 -10.87 3.59 5.07
C HIS A 148 -12.05 2.68 5.43
N MET A 149 -12.55 1.90 4.47
CA MET A 149 -13.65 0.96 4.70
C MET A 149 -13.13 -0.43 5.02
N ASN A 150 -13.90 -1.18 5.81
CA ASN A 150 -13.59 -2.57 6.08
C ASN A 150 -13.97 -3.44 4.88
N MET A 151 -13.01 -3.70 4.01
CA MET A 151 -13.17 -4.53 2.80
C MET A 151 -13.41 -6.02 3.10
N ASP A 152 -13.26 -6.47 4.33
CA ASP A 152 -13.54 -7.86 4.71
C ASP A 152 -15.05 -8.11 4.91
N LYS A 153 -15.85 -7.03 4.85
CA LYS A 153 -17.32 -7.08 4.88
C LYS A 153 -17.89 -6.67 3.51
N PRO A 154 -19.11 -7.14 3.16
CA PRO A 154 -19.83 -6.61 2.02
C PRO A 154 -20.04 -5.11 2.16
N ILE A 155 -19.72 -4.36 1.11
CA ILE A 155 -19.96 -2.92 1.01
C ILE A 155 -21.24 -2.69 0.21
N ASP A 156 -22.01 -1.68 0.61
CA ASP A 156 -23.16 -1.22 -0.16
C ASP A 156 -22.70 -0.36 -1.35
N PHE A 157 -23.03 -0.80 -2.56
CA PHE A 157 -22.77 -0.09 -3.81
C PHE A 157 -24.04 0.50 -4.43
N SER A 158 -25.11 0.70 -3.63
CA SER A 158 -26.39 1.22 -4.10
C SER A 158 -26.31 2.61 -4.72
N ALA A 159 -25.32 3.42 -4.31
CA ALA A 159 -25.17 4.78 -4.80
C ALA A 159 -24.96 4.82 -6.33
N GLU A 160 -25.86 5.53 -7.00
CA GLU A 160 -25.84 5.76 -8.45
C GLU A 160 -24.81 6.81 -8.85
N ASN A 161 -24.46 6.82 -10.13
CA ASN A 161 -23.48 7.69 -10.77
C ASN A 161 -22.18 7.79 -9.96
N THR A 162 -21.61 6.65 -9.56
CA THR A 162 -20.46 6.61 -8.63
C THR A 162 -19.34 5.70 -9.12
N ILE A 163 -18.12 6.21 -9.03
CA ILE A 163 -16.87 5.48 -9.25
C ILE A 163 -16.30 5.09 -7.89
N TYR A 164 -16.18 3.80 -7.66
CA TYR A 164 -15.60 3.22 -6.45
C TYR A 164 -14.18 2.76 -6.73
N GLU A 165 -13.25 3.10 -5.86
CA GLU A 165 -11.86 2.65 -6.00
C GLU A 165 -11.30 2.05 -4.71
N HIS A 166 -10.59 0.95 -4.87
CA HIS A 166 -9.81 0.34 -3.82
C HIS A 166 -8.80 -0.66 -4.39
N HIS A 167 -7.68 -0.83 -3.73
CA HIS A 167 -6.62 -1.78 -4.12
C HIS A 167 -6.97 -3.26 -3.86
N ARG A 168 -8.12 -3.54 -3.23
CA ARG A 168 -8.70 -4.88 -2.97
C ARG A 168 -10.15 -5.02 -3.47
N LEU A 169 -10.67 -4.06 -4.24
CA LEU A 169 -12.09 -4.01 -4.62
C LEU A 169 -12.53 -5.29 -5.32
N LEU A 170 -11.86 -5.65 -6.41
CA LEU A 170 -12.19 -6.83 -7.22
C LEU A 170 -11.92 -8.14 -6.48
N ARG A 171 -11.05 -8.12 -5.47
CA ARG A 171 -10.63 -9.31 -4.70
C ARG A 171 -11.65 -9.68 -3.64
N THR A 172 -12.31 -8.69 -3.06
CA THR A 172 -13.13 -8.87 -1.84
C THR A 172 -14.62 -8.73 -2.10
N GLN A 173 -15.03 -7.91 -3.07
CA GLN A 173 -16.42 -7.53 -3.23
C GLN A 173 -17.10 -8.27 -4.38
N ASN A 174 -18.43 -8.31 -4.33
CA ASN A 174 -19.24 -8.68 -5.48
C ASN A 174 -19.15 -7.55 -6.52
N ILE A 175 -18.66 -7.88 -7.71
CA ILE A 175 -18.44 -6.90 -8.78
C ILE A 175 -19.61 -6.86 -9.79
N ASP A 176 -20.59 -7.75 -9.64
CA ASP A 176 -21.77 -7.78 -10.51
C ASP A 176 -22.68 -6.57 -10.33
N CYS A 177 -22.42 -5.69 -9.36
CA CYS A 177 -23.14 -4.42 -9.23
C CYS A 177 -22.62 -3.30 -10.15
N PHE A 178 -21.45 -3.48 -10.78
CA PHE A 178 -20.81 -2.47 -11.63
C PHE A 178 -21.14 -2.66 -13.11
N ASP A 179 -21.15 -1.59 -13.89
CA ASP A 179 -21.38 -1.64 -15.34
C ASP A 179 -20.09 -1.89 -16.12
N ALA A 180 -18.96 -1.46 -15.54
CA ALA A 180 -17.63 -1.81 -16.00
C ALA A 180 -16.65 -1.85 -14.82
N ILE A 181 -15.62 -2.67 -14.97
CA ILE A 181 -14.47 -2.72 -14.06
C ILE A 181 -13.23 -2.25 -14.81
N ILE A 182 -12.41 -1.45 -14.14
CA ILE A 182 -11.16 -0.91 -14.65
C ILE A 182 -10.03 -1.43 -13.76
N TYR A 183 -8.99 -2.00 -14.37
CA TYR A 183 -7.82 -2.51 -13.69
C TYR A 183 -6.55 -1.87 -14.23
N ILE A 184 -5.74 -1.30 -13.35
CA ILE A 184 -4.44 -0.70 -13.70
C ILE A 184 -3.33 -1.74 -13.46
N ASP A 185 -2.87 -2.40 -14.53
CA ASP A 185 -1.86 -3.47 -14.53
C ASP A 185 -0.41 -2.91 -14.57
N GLU A 186 -0.18 -1.77 -13.90
CA GLU A 186 1.10 -1.05 -13.93
C GLU A 186 2.27 -1.89 -13.35
N PRO A 187 3.48 -1.85 -13.95
CA PRO A 187 4.68 -2.43 -13.37
C PRO A 187 4.90 -2.00 -11.90
N ILE A 188 5.28 -2.96 -11.06
CA ILE A 188 5.41 -2.75 -9.61
C ILE A 188 6.43 -1.65 -9.29
N GLU A 189 7.56 -1.63 -10.00
CA GLU A 189 8.64 -0.69 -9.74
C GLU A 189 8.20 0.77 -9.99
N ILE A 190 7.39 1.02 -11.01
CA ILE A 190 6.82 2.35 -11.29
C ILE A 190 5.91 2.80 -10.13
N SER A 191 5.05 1.88 -9.65
CA SER A 191 4.18 2.16 -8.50
C SER A 191 4.97 2.42 -7.21
N LYS A 192 6.04 1.63 -6.94
CA LYS A 192 6.90 1.83 -5.77
C LYS A 192 7.61 3.18 -5.83
N GLU A 193 8.21 3.51 -6.97
CA GLU A 193 8.87 4.80 -7.18
C GLU A 193 7.90 5.96 -6.94
N ARG A 194 6.67 5.87 -7.47
CA ARG A 194 5.63 6.88 -7.23
C ARG A 194 5.28 7.01 -5.74
N ILE A 195 5.20 5.91 -4.99
CA ILE A 195 4.94 5.93 -3.55
C ILE A 195 6.11 6.58 -2.78
N LEU A 196 7.34 6.27 -3.13
CA LEU A 196 8.53 6.86 -2.50
C LEU A 196 8.61 8.37 -2.78
N ASN A 197 8.38 8.78 -4.03
CA ASN A 197 8.44 10.18 -4.45
C ASN A 197 7.37 11.05 -3.78
N ARG A 198 6.14 10.54 -3.61
CA ARG A 198 5.09 11.25 -2.87
C ARG A 198 5.30 11.23 -1.35
N LYS A 199 6.20 10.39 -0.84
CA LYS A 199 6.58 10.18 0.57
C LYS A 199 5.48 9.59 1.47
N ARG A 200 4.23 10.01 1.30
CA ARG A 200 3.07 9.53 2.07
C ARG A 200 2.83 8.04 1.83
N GLY A 201 2.78 7.28 2.94
CA GLY A 201 2.60 5.83 2.90
C GLY A 201 3.82 5.07 2.39
N GLY A 202 5.01 5.69 2.41
CA GLY A 202 6.27 5.08 1.97
C GLY A 202 6.53 3.70 2.57
N TYR A 203 6.18 3.50 3.85
CA TYR A 203 6.39 2.24 4.57
C TYR A 203 5.72 1.03 3.91
N LEU A 204 4.68 1.26 3.08
CA LEU A 204 4.03 0.21 2.31
C LEU A 204 4.99 -0.44 1.31
N VAL A 205 5.97 0.31 0.78
CA VAL A 205 7.02 -0.22 -0.12
C VAL A 205 7.84 -1.30 0.56
N ASP A 206 8.08 -1.17 1.87
CA ASP A 206 8.88 -2.11 2.63
C ASP A 206 8.04 -3.30 3.12
N ILE A 207 6.80 -3.07 3.55
CA ILE A 207 5.98 -4.12 4.20
C ILE A 207 5.07 -4.89 3.24
N LEU A 208 4.66 -4.32 2.11
CA LEU A 208 3.70 -4.97 1.23
C LEU A 208 4.44 -5.91 0.26
N ASP A 209 3.96 -7.13 0.12
CA ASP A 209 4.32 -8.02 -0.97
C ASP A 209 3.58 -7.56 -2.24
N PHE A 210 4.20 -6.63 -2.97
CA PHE A 210 3.65 -6.07 -4.20
C PHE A 210 3.42 -7.12 -5.29
N GLU A 211 4.28 -8.14 -5.36
CA GLU A 211 4.16 -9.23 -6.32
C GLU A 211 2.90 -10.04 -6.06
N LYS A 212 2.72 -10.49 -4.81
CA LYS A 212 1.49 -11.17 -4.38
C LYS A 212 0.27 -10.29 -4.58
N HIS A 213 0.34 -9.02 -4.18
CA HIS A 213 -0.76 -8.07 -4.32
C HIS A 213 -1.18 -7.86 -5.78
N LYS A 214 -0.22 -7.78 -6.70
CA LYS A 214 -0.46 -7.68 -8.16
C LYS A 214 -1.00 -8.98 -8.73
N ARG A 215 -0.41 -10.13 -8.38
CA ARG A 215 -0.80 -11.46 -8.88
C ARG A 215 -2.26 -11.79 -8.54
N VAL A 216 -2.63 -11.61 -7.28
CA VAL A 216 -4.01 -11.85 -6.81
C VAL A 216 -5.00 -10.87 -7.46
N GLY A 217 -4.63 -9.60 -7.62
CA GLY A 217 -5.46 -8.60 -8.31
C GLY A 217 -5.69 -8.91 -9.78
N LYS A 218 -4.61 -9.26 -10.48
CA LYS A 218 -4.65 -9.66 -11.88
C LYS A 218 -5.49 -10.92 -12.06
N MET A 219 -5.38 -11.89 -11.16
CA MET A 219 -6.26 -13.07 -11.18
C MET A 219 -7.73 -12.66 -11.01
N ALA A 220 -8.05 -11.79 -10.05
CA ALA A 220 -9.41 -11.31 -9.82
C ALA A 220 -10.02 -10.61 -11.03
N PHE A 221 -9.22 -9.83 -11.78
CA PHE A 221 -9.65 -9.21 -13.02
C PHE A 221 -9.79 -10.25 -14.16
N ASN A 222 -8.82 -11.15 -14.29
CA ASN A 222 -8.79 -12.12 -15.40
C ASN A 222 -9.95 -13.11 -15.35
N VAL A 223 -10.32 -13.60 -14.17
CA VAL A 223 -11.44 -14.55 -13.99
C VAL A 223 -12.82 -13.91 -14.14
N ALA A 224 -12.94 -12.59 -14.07
CA ALA A 224 -14.21 -11.93 -14.34
C ALA A 224 -14.54 -12.04 -15.83
N ASP A 225 -15.80 -12.37 -16.17
CA ASP A 225 -16.27 -12.39 -17.56
C ASP A 225 -16.26 -10.97 -18.18
N GLY A 226 -16.53 -10.90 -19.49
CA GLY A 226 -16.66 -9.64 -20.20
C GLY A 226 -15.59 -9.41 -21.25
N VAL A 227 -15.90 -8.48 -22.16
CA VAL A 227 -14.98 -8.08 -23.22
C VAL A 227 -13.90 -7.20 -22.61
N GLU A 228 -12.66 -7.67 -22.66
CA GLU A 228 -11.49 -6.90 -22.24
C GLU A 228 -11.11 -5.91 -23.33
N ILE A 229 -10.93 -4.65 -22.94
CA ILE A 229 -10.49 -3.54 -23.79
C ILE A 229 -9.29 -2.90 -23.11
N ALA A 230 -8.17 -2.78 -23.81
CA ALA A 230 -7.00 -2.05 -23.33
C ALA A 230 -7.06 -0.59 -23.80
N ILE A 231 -6.64 0.33 -22.94
CA ILE A 231 -6.41 1.74 -23.28
C ILE A 231 -5.02 1.85 -23.91
N SER A 232 -4.95 2.54 -25.05
CA SER A 232 -3.72 2.67 -25.85
C SER A 232 -2.60 3.34 -25.05
N ASP A 233 -1.35 2.89 -25.25
CA ASP A 233 -0.15 3.43 -24.59
C ASP A 233 -0.28 3.58 -23.06
N SER A 234 -0.96 2.62 -22.42
CA SER A 234 -1.23 2.64 -20.99
C SER A 234 -1.17 1.24 -20.38
N PHE A 235 -1.28 1.18 -19.05
CA PHE A 235 -1.45 -0.06 -18.30
C PHE A 235 -2.91 -0.33 -17.91
N ILE A 236 -3.87 0.43 -18.46
CA ILE A 236 -5.27 0.39 -18.07
C ILE A 236 -6.01 -0.64 -18.93
N LYS A 237 -6.73 -1.54 -18.26
CA LYS A 237 -7.60 -2.55 -18.85
C LYS A 237 -9.02 -2.37 -18.33
N ILE A 238 -9.99 -2.60 -19.19
CA ILE A 238 -11.41 -2.43 -18.88
C ILE A 238 -12.14 -3.70 -19.26
N LYS A 239 -13.06 -4.16 -18.41
CA LYS A 239 -14.06 -5.16 -18.77
C LYS A 239 -15.45 -4.56 -18.64
N LEU A 240 -16.20 -4.63 -19.73
CA LEU A 240 -17.61 -4.25 -19.75
C LEU A 240 -18.45 -5.40 -19.20
N ARG A 241 -19.45 -5.09 -18.38
CA ARG A 241 -20.31 -6.10 -17.75
C ARG A 241 -21.11 -6.89 -18.82
N PRO A 242 -21.03 -8.22 -18.83
CA PRO A 242 -21.97 -9.06 -19.59
C PRO A 242 -23.41 -8.97 -19.06
N LYS A 243 -24.38 -9.37 -19.89
CA LYS A 243 -25.80 -9.43 -19.47
C LYS A 243 -26.03 -10.25 -18.19
N ASP A 244 -25.29 -11.34 -18.05
CA ASP A 244 -25.41 -12.24 -16.90
C ASP A 244 -24.51 -11.86 -15.71
N GLY A 245 -23.83 -10.69 -15.76
CA GLY A 245 -22.81 -10.32 -14.78
C GLY A 245 -21.41 -10.80 -15.12
N PHE A 246 -20.45 -10.45 -14.26
CA PHE A 246 -19.04 -10.84 -14.37
C PHE A 246 -18.78 -12.26 -13.86
N LYS A 247 -19.69 -12.85 -13.05
CA LYS A 247 -19.59 -14.24 -12.56
C LYS A 247 -18.24 -14.59 -11.92
N SER A 248 -17.59 -13.58 -11.31
CA SER A 248 -16.20 -13.72 -10.87
C SER A 248 -16.03 -14.81 -9.83
N HIS A 249 -16.99 -14.98 -8.92
CA HIS A 249 -16.91 -15.99 -7.86
C HIS A 249 -17.03 -17.41 -8.44
N GLU A 250 -18.03 -17.63 -9.29
CA GLU A 250 -18.30 -18.89 -9.99
C GLU A 250 -17.10 -19.31 -10.84
N ASN A 251 -16.50 -18.35 -11.56
CA ASN A 251 -15.33 -18.61 -12.39
C ASN A 251 -14.11 -19.02 -11.56
N ILE A 252 -13.87 -18.39 -10.39
CA ILE A 252 -12.78 -18.81 -9.51
C ILE A 252 -13.02 -20.22 -8.98
N VAL A 253 -14.25 -20.55 -8.56
CA VAL A 253 -14.61 -21.89 -8.09
C VAL A 253 -14.41 -22.92 -9.21
N ALA A 254 -14.80 -22.60 -10.45
CA ALA A 254 -14.58 -23.46 -11.60
C ALA A 254 -13.09 -23.72 -11.86
N GLU A 255 -12.23 -22.71 -11.75
CA GLU A 255 -10.78 -22.84 -11.88
C GLU A 255 -10.18 -23.76 -10.79
N LEU A 256 -10.60 -23.62 -9.54
CA LEU A 256 -10.15 -24.51 -8.45
C LEU A 256 -10.63 -25.95 -8.65
N LYS A 257 -11.87 -26.14 -9.12
CA LYS A 257 -12.41 -27.46 -9.44
C LYS A 257 -11.61 -28.16 -10.53
N LYS A 258 -11.16 -27.44 -11.57
CA LYS A 258 -10.26 -27.99 -12.61
C LYS A 258 -8.92 -28.47 -12.03
N LYS A 259 -8.45 -27.86 -10.94
CA LYS A 259 -7.25 -28.25 -10.20
C LYS A 259 -7.49 -29.36 -9.16
N GLY A 260 -8.72 -29.89 -9.06
CA GLY A 260 -9.08 -30.90 -8.06
C GLY A 260 -9.21 -30.37 -6.62
N ILE A 261 -9.26 -29.03 -6.44
CA ILE A 261 -9.37 -28.40 -5.13
C ILE A 261 -10.86 -28.17 -4.81
N LYS A 262 -11.32 -28.71 -3.67
CA LYS A 262 -12.66 -28.42 -3.14
C LYS A 262 -12.61 -27.13 -2.33
N ALA A 263 -13.53 -26.22 -2.64
CA ALA A 263 -13.46 -24.82 -2.27
C ALA A 263 -14.80 -24.34 -1.71
N GLU A 264 -15.28 -25.02 -0.67
CA GLU A 264 -16.60 -24.78 -0.06
C GLU A 264 -16.49 -23.80 1.12
N ASN A 265 -17.49 -22.94 1.31
CA ASN A 265 -17.61 -22.01 2.45
C ASN A 265 -16.43 -21.04 2.65
N ILE A 266 -15.73 -20.68 1.57
CA ILE A 266 -14.63 -19.73 1.61
C ILE A 266 -14.96 -18.46 0.81
N SER A 267 -14.42 -17.34 1.27
CA SER A 267 -14.65 -16.03 0.65
C SER A 267 -13.98 -15.95 -0.72
N LYS A 268 -14.42 -14.97 -1.53
CA LYS A 268 -13.83 -14.67 -2.84
C LYS A 268 -12.32 -14.42 -2.76
N GLU A 269 -11.85 -13.71 -1.74
CA GLU A 269 -10.42 -13.42 -1.58
C GLU A 269 -9.62 -14.69 -1.24
N GLU A 270 -10.14 -15.52 -0.34
CA GLU A 270 -9.55 -16.83 0.02
C GLU A 270 -9.45 -17.76 -1.20
N LEU A 271 -10.49 -17.78 -2.03
CA LEU A 271 -10.51 -18.52 -3.30
C LEU A 271 -9.42 -18.04 -4.27
N LEU A 272 -9.22 -16.72 -4.37
CA LEU A 272 -8.17 -16.15 -5.20
C LEU A 272 -6.77 -16.51 -4.69
N PHE A 273 -6.55 -16.48 -3.38
CA PHE A 273 -5.29 -16.90 -2.77
C PHE A 273 -5.00 -18.38 -3.01
N LEU A 274 -6.00 -19.27 -2.88
CA LEU A 274 -5.84 -20.67 -3.25
C LEU A 274 -5.46 -20.83 -4.73
N CYS A 275 -6.01 -19.99 -5.60
CA CYS A 275 -5.73 -20.01 -7.03
C CYS A 275 -4.30 -19.62 -7.38
N THR A 276 -3.71 -18.64 -6.67
CA THR A 276 -2.41 -18.04 -7.04
C THR A 276 -1.25 -18.41 -6.12
N GLU A 277 -1.51 -18.58 -4.82
CA GLU A 277 -0.51 -18.84 -3.78
C GLU A 277 -0.60 -20.26 -3.21
N HIS A 278 -1.64 -21.03 -3.56
CA HIS A 278 -1.89 -22.38 -3.03
C HIS A 278 -2.15 -22.44 -1.51
N GLU A 279 -2.53 -21.31 -0.92
CA GLU A 279 -2.82 -21.17 0.51
C GLU A 279 -4.13 -20.41 0.75
N VAL A 280 -4.80 -20.69 1.87
CA VAL A 280 -5.99 -19.94 2.29
C VAL A 280 -5.55 -18.74 3.12
N CYS A 281 -5.69 -17.55 2.55
CA CYS A 281 -5.38 -16.30 3.24
C CYS A 281 -6.48 -15.27 3.00
N LYS A 282 -6.59 -14.25 3.87
CA LYS A 282 -7.48 -13.12 3.68
C LYS A 282 -7.03 -11.89 4.44
N GLY A 283 -7.65 -10.75 4.12
CA GLY A 283 -7.41 -9.50 4.80
C GLY A 283 -6.12 -8.84 4.33
N PHE A 284 -5.91 -7.60 4.78
CA PHE A 284 -4.72 -6.83 4.43
C PHE A 284 -3.41 -7.55 4.80
N LEU A 285 -3.38 -8.26 5.94
CA LEU A 285 -2.17 -8.95 6.42
C LEU A 285 -1.72 -10.08 5.50
N ALA A 286 -2.60 -10.67 4.68
CA ALA A 286 -2.22 -11.67 3.70
C ALA A 286 -1.27 -11.13 2.61
N TYR A 287 -1.25 -9.81 2.42
CA TYR A 287 -0.38 -9.12 1.47
C TYR A 287 0.88 -8.53 2.10
N VAL A 288 1.10 -8.74 3.41
CA VAL A 288 2.24 -8.17 4.12
C VAL A 288 3.38 -9.17 4.16
N ASN A 289 4.60 -8.73 3.85
CA ASN A 289 5.81 -9.46 4.14
C ASN A 289 6.11 -9.34 5.64
N ALA A 290 5.82 -10.39 6.40
CA ALA A 290 6.02 -10.44 7.84
C ALA A 290 7.50 -10.24 8.25
N ASP A 291 8.43 -10.56 7.33
CA ASP A 291 9.87 -10.48 7.56
C ASP A 291 10.52 -9.20 7.02
N ALA A 292 9.72 -8.22 6.58
CA ALA A 292 10.19 -6.98 5.97
C ALA A 292 11.31 -6.24 6.74
N TYR A 293 11.32 -6.40 8.07
CA TYR A 293 12.26 -5.73 8.97
C TYR A 293 13.07 -6.69 9.87
N THR A 294 12.92 -8.00 9.71
CA THR A 294 13.56 -8.99 10.60
C THR A 294 15.07 -8.83 10.60
N LYS A 295 15.67 -8.64 9.42
CA LYS A 295 17.12 -8.43 9.28
C LYS A 295 17.59 -7.17 9.99
N GLU A 296 16.87 -6.06 9.84
CA GLU A 296 17.25 -4.76 10.40
C GLU A 296 17.14 -4.76 11.92
N ILE A 297 16.09 -5.40 12.45
CA ILE A 297 15.91 -5.60 13.88
C ILE A 297 17.08 -6.42 14.43
N LEU A 298 17.36 -7.59 13.85
CA LEU A 298 18.44 -8.47 14.32
C LEU A 298 19.82 -7.81 14.20
N THR A 299 20.08 -7.09 13.10
CA THR A 299 21.34 -6.36 12.88
C THR A 299 21.50 -5.24 13.91
N GLY A 300 20.43 -4.45 14.16
CA GLY A 300 20.47 -3.38 15.16
C GLY A 300 20.70 -3.91 16.58
N VAL A 301 20.03 -5.00 16.95
CA VAL A 301 20.23 -5.67 18.23
C VAL A 301 21.68 -6.15 18.37
N ALA A 302 22.19 -6.86 17.37
CA ALA A 302 23.57 -7.36 17.39
C ALA A 302 24.61 -6.24 17.45
N SER A 303 24.42 -5.15 16.70
CA SER A 303 25.31 -3.98 16.73
C SER A 303 25.30 -3.28 18.08
N GLY A 304 24.12 -3.08 18.69
CA GLY A 304 24.00 -2.48 20.03
C GLY A 304 24.72 -3.31 21.09
N LEU A 305 24.58 -4.64 21.05
CA LEU A 305 25.28 -5.54 21.96
C LEU A 305 26.81 -5.48 21.78
N ARG A 306 27.30 -5.40 20.53
CA ARG A 306 28.74 -5.33 20.24
C ARG A 306 29.40 -4.03 20.70
N GLN A 307 28.71 -2.90 20.60
CA GLN A 307 29.27 -1.62 21.02
C GLN A 307 29.50 -1.53 22.53
N LEU A 308 28.78 -2.33 23.32
CA LEU A 308 28.91 -2.39 24.78
C LEU A 308 29.97 -3.39 25.25
N ALA A 309 30.38 -4.31 24.37
CA ALA A 309 31.49 -5.22 24.63
C ALA A 309 32.86 -4.57 24.37
N LYS A 310 32.90 -3.34 23.84
CA LYS A 310 34.10 -2.54 23.60
C LYS A 310 34.23 -1.47 24.68
#